data_AF-A0A6C0J5Y7-F1
#
_entry.id   AF-A0A6C0J5Y7-F1
#
_cell.length_a   1.000
_cell.length_b   1.000
_cell.length_c   1.000
_cell.angle_alpha   90.00
_cell.angle_beta   90.00
_cell.angle_gamma   90.00
#
_symmetry.space_group_name_H-M   'P 1'
#
loop_
_entity.id
_entity.type
_entity.pdbx_description
1 polymer ?
#
loop_
_entity_poly.entity_id
_entity_poly.type
_entity_poly.pdbx_seq_one_letter_code
_entity_poly.pdbx_strand_id
1 'polypeptide(L)'
;MDSDKGYNLDIHMYSFEELLGLFDLSYTISLEDMKRAKRKVLMTHPDKSKLDATYFLFYKKAFDIVVKFYENQNKQNQELTNKQQVYTAGQQHHDKQTTRALNKNINSMDKEKFNNTFNQLFDKNMVNKIDAEKNNWFTNEDTLYKNDDNVNSQNMGQMFDKIKDTQQGLVQYKGVENLFMNSNSGDSIYDDNNDKYASCDPFSKLKFDDLRKVHKDQTVFNVSERDIDKVQQFSSVDHMMRERGKQPLNPIEKQEAERILAQQNSQYKEQMMQKEYADKLKTMQYEEKNKNVLATFMRIKN
;
A
#
# COMPACT_ATOMS: atom_id res chain seq x y z
N MET A 1 -28.97 -30.19 11.11
CA MET A 1 -27.78 -29.36 11.38
C MET A 1 -27.56 -28.52 10.14
N ASP A 2 -28.21 -27.37 10.04
CA ASP A 2 -27.97 -26.43 8.94
C ASP A 2 -28.52 -25.08 9.39
N SER A 3 -27.64 -24.26 9.95
CA SER A 3 -27.95 -22.89 10.27
C SER A 3 -26.65 -22.09 10.34
N ASP A 4 -26.61 -21.09 9.47
CA ASP A 4 -25.75 -19.89 9.48
C ASP A 4 -24.38 -19.96 8.80
N LYS A 5 -24.39 -20.11 7.45
CA LYS A 5 -23.37 -19.48 6.61
C LYS A 5 -23.75 -18.01 6.42
N GLY A 6 -23.47 -17.17 7.42
CA GLY A 6 -23.57 -15.72 7.27
C GLY A 6 -22.59 -15.26 6.19
N TYR A 7 -23.10 -14.84 5.02
CA TYR A 7 -22.27 -14.20 4.00
C TYR A 7 -21.77 -12.86 4.55
N ASN A 8 -20.47 -12.59 4.39
CA ASN A 8 -19.90 -11.32 4.82
C ASN A 8 -20.47 -10.19 3.94
N LEU A 9 -21.29 -9.31 4.52
CA LEU A 9 -21.91 -8.19 3.82
C LEU A 9 -21.16 -6.87 4.05
N ASP A 10 -19.94 -6.96 4.60
CA ASP A 10 -19.08 -5.82 4.83
C ASP A 10 -18.20 -5.54 3.62
N ILE A 11 -18.45 -4.42 2.95
CA ILE A 11 -17.68 -3.95 1.80
C ILE A 11 -16.21 -3.68 2.13
N HIS A 12 -15.90 -3.45 3.41
CA HIS A 12 -14.55 -3.13 3.85
C HIS A 12 -13.61 -4.34 3.89
N MET A 13 -14.17 -5.56 3.84
CA MET A 13 -13.40 -6.81 3.87
C MET A 13 -13.08 -7.35 2.48
N TYR A 14 -13.64 -6.75 1.42
CA TYR A 14 -13.42 -7.17 0.04
C TYR A 14 -12.30 -6.38 -0.62
N SER A 15 -11.39 -7.10 -1.26
CA SER A 15 -10.39 -6.50 -2.13
C SER A 15 -11.04 -5.96 -3.41
N PHE A 16 -10.34 -5.07 -4.11
CA PHE A 16 -10.84 -4.53 -5.37
C PHE A 16 -11.05 -5.64 -6.43
N GLU A 17 -10.16 -6.63 -6.46
CA GLU A 17 -10.28 -7.78 -7.37
C GLU A 17 -11.53 -8.60 -7.08
N GLU A 18 -11.87 -8.82 -5.80
CA GLU A 18 -13.10 -9.52 -5.41
C GLU A 18 -14.36 -8.72 -5.76
N LEU A 19 -14.33 -7.39 -5.61
CA LEU A 19 -15.43 -6.53 -6.05
C LEU A 19 -15.63 -6.55 -7.56
N LEU A 20 -14.54 -6.57 -8.34
CA LEU A 20 -14.61 -6.75 -9.79
C LEU A 20 -15.14 -8.14 -10.14
N GLY A 21 -14.66 -9.17 -9.44
CA GLY A 21 -15.11 -10.56 -9.58
C GLY A 21 -16.60 -10.74 -9.31
N LEU A 22 -17.17 -10.01 -8.36
CA LEU A 22 -18.62 -10.03 -8.06
C LEU A 22 -19.49 -9.70 -9.30
N PHE A 23 -18.97 -8.86 -10.19
CA PHE A 23 -19.65 -8.44 -11.41
C PHE A 23 -19.12 -9.16 -12.67
N ASP A 24 -18.17 -10.09 -12.52
CA ASP A 24 -17.32 -10.67 -13.57
C ASP A 24 -16.70 -9.58 -14.45
N LEU A 25 -16.00 -8.64 -13.82
CA LEU A 25 -15.28 -7.55 -14.47
C LEU A 25 -13.77 -7.82 -14.42
N SER A 26 -13.06 -7.36 -15.46
CA SER A 26 -11.60 -7.23 -15.46
C SER A 26 -11.17 -5.81 -15.09
N TYR A 27 -9.88 -5.63 -14.81
CA TYR A 27 -9.26 -4.32 -14.60
C TYR A 27 -9.45 -3.33 -15.77
N THR A 28 -9.63 -3.84 -16.99
CA THR A 28 -10.07 -3.05 -18.14
C THR A 28 -11.59 -3.02 -18.18
N ILE A 29 -12.21 -1.94 -17.71
CA ILE A 29 -13.66 -1.80 -17.63
C ILE A 29 -14.21 -1.18 -18.92
N SER A 30 -15.04 -1.91 -19.66
CA SER A 30 -15.81 -1.35 -20.79
C SER A 30 -17.16 -0.76 -20.34
N LEU A 31 -17.71 0.15 -21.15
CA LEU A 31 -19.06 0.68 -20.97
C LEU A 31 -20.13 -0.43 -21.05
N GLU A 32 -19.90 -1.48 -21.85
CA GLU A 32 -20.79 -2.64 -21.94
C GLU A 32 -20.77 -3.46 -20.65
N ASP A 33 -19.60 -3.60 -20.04
CA ASP A 33 -19.42 -4.28 -18.76
C ASP A 33 -20.14 -3.55 -17.63
N MET A 34 -20.12 -2.22 -17.63
CA MET A 34 -20.89 -1.41 -16.68
C MET A 34 -22.40 -1.60 -16.82
N LYS A 35 -22.91 -1.73 -18.05
CA LYS A 35 -24.34 -2.05 -18.29
C LYS A 35 -24.68 -3.45 -17.79
N ARG A 36 -23.78 -4.42 -17.94
CA ARG A 36 -23.94 -5.79 -17.44
C ARG A 36 -23.92 -5.84 -15.91
N ALA A 37 -22.97 -5.16 -15.27
CA ALA A 37 -22.91 -5.01 -13.82
C ALA A 37 -24.19 -4.36 -13.27
N LYS A 38 -24.70 -3.30 -13.91
CA LYS A 38 -25.98 -2.67 -13.55
C LYS A 38 -27.16 -3.65 -13.60
N ARG A 39 -27.22 -4.49 -14.64
CA ARG A 39 -28.27 -5.54 -14.74
C ARG A 39 -28.19 -6.54 -13.59
N LYS A 40 -26.98 -6.96 -13.20
CA LYS A 40 -26.77 -7.86 -12.04
C LYS A 40 -27.29 -7.24 -10.74
N VAL A 41 -26.96 -5.96 -10.45
CA VAL A 41 -27.48 -5.25 -9.26
C VAL A 41 -29.01 -5.17 -9.28
N LEU A 42 -29.62 -4.95 -10.45
CA LEU A 42 -31.08 -4.92 -10.56
C LEU A 42 -31.70 -6.29 -10.24
N MET A 43 -31.03 -7.38 -10.59
CA MET A 43 -31.48 -8.75 -10.32
C MET A 43 -31.37 -9.12 -8.84
N THR A 44 -30.48 -8.48 -8.08
CA THR A 44 -30.35 -8.71 -6.63
C THR A 44 -31.39 -7.96 -5.79
N HIS A 45 -32.25 -7.14 -6.41
CA HIS A 45 -33.34 -6.43 -5.73
C HIS A 45 -34.25 -7.42 -4.96
N PRO A 46 -34.66 -7.14 -3.71
CA PRO A 46 -35.41 -8.06 -2.86
C PRO A 46 -36.71 -8.57 -3.50
N ASP A 47 -37.35 -7.74 -4.31
CA ASP A 47 -38.56 -8.09 -5.08
C ASP A 47 -38.32 -9.20 -6.13
N LYS A 48 -37.11 -9.30 -6.68
CA LYS A 48 -36.76 -10.25 -7.76
C LYS A 48 -36.00 -11.46 -7.23
N SER A 49 -35.07 -11.26 -6.32
CA SER A 49 -34.22 -12.31 -5.75
C SER A 49 -34.89 -13.03 -4.57
N LYS A 50 -35.90 -12.41 -3.94
CA LYS A 50 -36.48 -12.83 -2.65
C LYS A 50 -35.44 -12.96 -1.53
N LEU A 51 -34.27 -12.35 -1.71
CA LEU A 51 -33.21 -12.27 -0.71
C LEU A 51 -33.42 -11.02 0.16
N ASP A 52 -32.77 -11.02 1.33
CA ASP A 52 -32.86 -9.91 2.25
C ASP A 52 -32.33 -8.59 1.64
N ALA A 53 -32.89 -7.46 2.07
CA ALA A 53 -32.55 -6.14 1.54
C ALA A 53 -31.07 -5.77 1.76
N THR A 54 -30.40 -6.39 2.75
CA THR A 54 -28.98 -6.20 3.03
C THR A 54 -28.08 -6.60 1.87
N TYR A 55 -28.40 -7.68 1.14
CA TYR A 55 -27.67 -8.11 -0.05
C TYR A 55 -27.76 -7.06 -1.15
N PHE A 56 -28.95 -6.54 -1.42
CA PHE A 56 -29.12 -5.49 -2.43
C PHE A 56 -28.33 -4.22 -2.06
N LEU A 57 -28.34 -3.82 -0.79
CA LEU A 57 -27.59 -2.65 -0.34
C LEU A 57 -26.07 -2.85 -0.53
N PHE A 58 -25.56 -4.05 -0.24
CA PHE A 58 -24.16 -4.41 -0.49
C PHE A 58 -23.81 -4.31 -1.98
N TYR A 59 -24.57 -4.99 -2.86
CA TYR A 59 -24.33 -4.95 -4.31
C TYR A 59 -24.44 -3.54 -4.89
N LYS A 60 -25.36 -2.71 -4.38
CA LYS A 60 -25.48 -1.31 -4.77
C LYS A 60 -24.25 -0.51 -4.36
N LYS A 61 -23.80 -0.64 -3.11
CA LYS A 61 -22.57 0.04 -2.63
C LYS A 61 -21.35 -0.39 -3.45
N ALA A 62 -21.19 -1.70 -3.70
CA ALA A 62 -20.13 -2.25 -4.53
C ALA A 62 -20.15 -1.65 -5.95
N PHE A 63 -21.33 -1.57 -6.56
CA PHE A 63 -21.48 -0.97 -7.89
C PHE A 63 -21.18 0.53 -7.90
N ASP A 64 -21.66 1.29 -6.92
CA ASP A 64 -21.37 2.73 -6.81
C ASP A 64 -19.86 3.00 -6.68
N ILE A 65 -19.14 2.11 -5.98
CA ILE A 65 -17.68 2.17 -5.89
C ILE A 65 -17.06 1.97 -7.27
N VAL A 66 -17.45 0.92 -8.01
CA VAL A 66 -16.94 0.59 -9.35
C VAL A 66 -17.25 1.71 -10.35
N VAL A 67 -18.45 2.30 -10.32
CA VAL A 67 -18.83 3.43 -11.19
C VAL A 67 -17.93 4.63 -10.94
N LYS A 68 -17.70 5.00 -9.68
CA LYS A 68 -16.79 6.11 -9.34
C LYS A 68 -15.37 5.85 -9.85
N PHE A 69 -14.90 4.60 -9.82
CA PHE A 69 -13.60 4.23 -10.42
C PHE A 69 -13.59 4.37 -11.93
N TYR A 70 -14.62 3.85 -12.60
CA TYR A 70 -14.76 4.00 -14.05
C TYR A 70 -14.80 5.48 -14.47
N GLU A 71 -15.52 6.32 -13.73
CA GLU A 71 -15.52 7.77 -13.95
C GLU A 71 -14.13 8.38 -13.71
N ASN A 72 -13.45 8.04 -12.61
CA ASN A 72 -12.09 8.51 -12.33
C ASN A 72 -11.09 8.15 -13.43
N GLN A 73 -11.17 6.93 -13.95
CA GLN A 73 -10.33 6.48 -15.06
C GLN A 73 -10.61 7.27 -16.34
N ASN A 74 -11.89 7.53 -16.63
CA ASN A 74 -12.27 8.28 -17.82
C ASN A 74 -12.10 9.80 -17.70
N LYS A 75 -11.95 10.36 -16.50
CA LYS A 75 -11.63 11.80 -16.31
C LYS A 75 -10.33 12.20 -17.00
N GLN A 76 -9.36 11.31 -17.09
CA GLN A 76 -8.10 11.57 -17.82
C GLN A 76 -8.33 11.74 -19.33
N ASN A 77 -9.41 11.14 -19.87
CA ASN A 77 -9.78 11.21 -21.28
C ASN A 77 -10.79 12.35 -21.57
N GLN A 78 -11.25 13.09 -20.55
CA GLN A 78 -12.17 14.21 -20.75
C GLN A 78 -11.41 15.43 -21.27
N GLU A 79 -11.97 16.10 -22.28
CA GLU A 79 -11.41 17.35 -22.78
C GLU A 79 -11.42 18.40 -21.66
N LEU A 80 -10.23 18.92 -21.35
CA LEU A 80 -10.06 19.99 -20.37
C LEU A 80 -10.81 21.23 -20.85
N THR A 81 -11.97 21.48 -20.26
CA THR A 81 -12.70 22.72 -20.52
C THR A 81 -11.92 23.87 -19.85
N ASN A 82 -11.62 24.95 -20.58
CA ASN A 82 -10.89 26.15 -20.11
C ASN A 82 -11.59 26.95 -18.97
N LYS A 83 -12.52 26.36 -18.23
CA LYS A 83 -13.18 26.99 -17.09
C LYS A 83 -12.35 26.70 -15.83
N GLN A 84 -11.93 27.74 -15.12
CA GLN A 84 -11.34 27.62 -13.79
C GLN A 84 -12.28 26.78 -12.91
N GLN A 85 -11.86 25.56 -12.59
CA GLN A 85 -12.56 24.74 -11.62
C GLN A 85 -12.22 25.30 -10.24
N VAL A 86 -13.18 25.97 -9.61
CA VAL A 86 -13.07 26.35 -8.21
C VAL A 86 -13.06 25.06 -7.40
N TYR A 87 -11.93 24.74 -6.79
CA TYR A 87 -11.83 23.60 -5.88
C TYR A 87 -12.80 23.81 -4.73
N THR A 88 -13.88 23.03 -4.74
CA THR A 88 -14.76 22.92 -3.58
C THR A 88 -14.26 21.72 -2.80
N ALA A 89 -13.54 21.99 -1.70
CA ALA A 89 -13.21 20.96 -0.73
C ALA A 89 -14.50 20.20 -0.40
N GLY A 90 -14.45 18.86 -0.51
CA GLY A 90 -15.60 17.96 -0.58
C GLY A 90 -16.79 18.44 0.25
N GLN A 91 -17.96 18.52 -0.38
CA GLN A 91 -19.20 18.96 0.26
C GLN A 91 -19.35 18.25 1.60
N GLN A 92 -19.13 18.97 2.69
CA GLN A 92 -19.49 18.49 4.00
C GLN A 92 -20.99 18.27 3.95
N HIS A 93 -21.44 17.02 3.90
CA HIS A 93 -22.84 16.63 4.02
C HIS A 93 -23.38 16.88 5.44
N HIS A 94 -22.94 17.96 6.09
CA HIS A 94 -23.44 18.43 7.36
C HIS A 94 -24.23 19.69 7.11
N ASP A 95 -25.50 19.65 7.53
CA ASP A 95 -26.37 20.82 7.49
C ASP A 95 -25.71 21.98 8.27
N LYS A 96 -25.86 23.21 7.76
CA LYS A 96 -25.30 24.43 8.38
C LYS A 96 -25.80 24.60 9.82
N GLN A 97 -26.94 24.00 10.17
CA GLN A 97 -27.48 23.98 11.52
C GLN A 97 -26.67 23.05 12.46
N THR A 98 -26.26 21.88 11.98
CA THR A 98 -25.50 20.89 12.77
C THR A 98 -24.11 21.41 13.12
N THR A 99 -23.44 22.08 12.17
CA THR A 99 -22.11 22.67 12.40
C THR A 99 -22.15 23.83 13.38
N ARG A 100 -23.21 24.65 13.35
CA ARG A 100 -23.43 25.72 14.34
C ARG A 100 -23.70 25.17 15.74
N ALA A 101 -24.51 24.12 15.86
CA ALA A 101 -24.78 23.48 17.14
C ALA A 101 -23.50 22.85 17.75
N LEU A 102 -22.69 22.18 16.92
CA LEU A 102 -21.38 21.66 17.32
C LEU A 102 -20.43 22.75 17.81
N ASN A 103 -20.24 23.82 17.03
CA ASN A 103 -19.36 24.92 17.42
C ASN A 103 -19.82 25.57 18.74
N LYS A 104 -21.13 25.67 18.97
CA LYS A 104 -21.66 26.18 20.23
C LYS A 104 -21.33 25.25 21.39
N ASN A 105 -21.50 23.93 21.23
CA ASN A 105 -21.20 22.94 22.28
C ASN A 105 -19.70 22.87 22.59
N ILE A 106 -18.84 22.92 21.58
CA ILE A 106 -17.37 22.93 21.74
C ILE A 106 -16.93 24.20 22.48
N ASN A 107 -17.44 25.37 22.10
CA ASN A 107 -17.10 26.63 22.76
C ASN A 107 -17.65 26.75 24.18
N SER A 108 -18.73 26.03 24.51
CA SER A 108 -19.26 25.97 25.88
C SER A 108 -18.54 24.96 26.79
N MET A 109 -17.68 24.11 26.22
CA MET A 109 -16.91 23.12 26.98
C MET A 109 -15.64 23.78 27.54
N ASP A 110 -15.24 23.36 28.73
CA ASP A 110 -13.95 23.75 29.29
C ASP A 110 -12.79 23.19 28.44
N LYS A 111 -11.71 23.96 28.30
CA LYS A 111 -10.59 23.64 27.40
C LYS A 111 -9.91 22.33 27.78
N GLU A 112 -9.77 22.04 29.07
CA GLU A 112 -9.15 20.79 29.54
C GLU A 112 -10.03 19.57 29.24
N LYS A 113 -11.34 19.71 29.45
CA LYS A 113 -12.32 18.65 29.12
C LYS A 113 -12.40 18.41 27.61
N PHE A 114 -12.35 19.46 26.80
CA PHE A 114 -12.29 19.34 25.35
C PHE A 114 -11.03 18.60 24.91
N ASN A 115 -9.85 19.00 25.39
CA ASN A 115 -8.59 18.36 25.02
C ASN A 115 -8.57 16.87 25.42
N ASN A 116 -9.03 16.55 26.63
CA ASN A 116 -9.09 15.16 27.09
C ASN A 116 -10.07 14.31 26.27
N THR A 117 -11.27 14.83 25.99
CA THR A 117 -12.26 14.12 25.17
C THR A 117 -11.82 14.02 23.70
N PHE A 118 -11.18 15.06 23.15
CA PHE A 118 -10.61 15.04 21.81
C PHE A 118 -9.50 14.01 21.69
N ASN A 119 -8.52 14.00 22.61
CA ASN A 119 -7.42 13.05 22.59
C ASN A 119 -7.95 11.61 22.72
N GLN A 120 -8.88 11.34 23.64
CA GLN A 120 -9.50 10.02 23.77
C GLN A 120 -10.24 9.59 22.50
N LEU A 121 -10.98 10.51 21.86
CA LEU A 121 -11.68 10.23 20.61
C LEU A 121 -10.71 10.06 19.44
N PHE A 122 -9.61 10.81 19.41
CA PHE A 122 -8.56 10.70 18.42
C PHE A 122 -7.85 9.35 18.53
N ASP A 123 -7.35 9.00 19.72
CA ASP A 123 -6.64 7.75 19.99
C ASP A 123 -7.51 6.51 19.72
N LYS A 124 -8.81 6.60 20.02
CA LYS A 124 -9.78 5.51 19.76
C LYS A 124 -10.10 5.36 18.27
N ASN A 125 -10.16 6.46 17.51
CA ASN A 125 -10.59 6.46 16.11
C ASN A 125 -9.43 6.48 15.10
N MET A 126 -8.19 6.63 15.54
CA MET A 126 -7.02 6.54 14.65
C MET A 126 -7.02 5.18 13.93
N VAL A 127 -6.96 5.18 12.60
CA VAL A 127 -7.01 3.95 11.78
C VAL A 127 -5.69 3.19 11.88
N ASN A 128 -4.58 3.92 11.81
CA ASN A 128 -3.25 3.36 11.99
C ASN A 128 -2.77 3.70 13.39
N LYS A 129 -2.83 2.74 14.30
CA LYS A 129 -2.06 2.88 15.54
C LYS A 129 -0.60 2.76 15.16
N ILE A 130 0.21 3.73 15.57
CA ILE A 130 1.66 3.66 15.38
C ILE A 130 2.11 2.41 16.15
N ASP A 131 2.61 1.42 15.43
CA ASP A 131 3.18 0.24 16.05
C ASP A 131 4.48 0.63 16.75
N ALA A 132 4.41 0.75 18.07
CA ALA A 132 5.58 1.05 18.89
C ALA A 132 6.62 -0.07 18.77
N GLU A 133 6.21 -1.32 18.52
CA GLU A 133 7.12 -2.47 18.46
C GLU A 133 8.04 -2.43 17.24
N LYS A 134 7.57 -1.89 16.11
CA LYS A 134 8.38 -1.72 14.89
C LYS A 134 9.67 -0.93 15.13
N ASN A 135 9.66 0.01 16.07
CA ASN A 135 10.81 0.86 16.39
C ASN A 135 11.54 0.45 17.67
N ASN A 136 11.10 -0.59 18.38
CA ASN A 136 11.75 -1.05 19.61
C ASN A 136 13.23 -1.42 19.39
N TRP A 137 13.62 -1.80 18.17
CA TRP A 137 15.02 -2.08 17.86
C TRP A 137 15.93 -0.85 17.98
N PHE A 138 15.41 0.38 17.88
CA PHE A 138 16.17 1.61 18.14
C PHE A 138 16.42 1.86 19.63
N THR A 139 15.53 1.36 20.49
CA THR A 139 15.59 1.59 21.94
C THR A 139 16.28 0.47 22.69
N ASN A 140 16.39 -0.71 22.08
CA ASN A 140 17.07 -1.86 22.68
C ASN A 140 18.59 -1.66 22.60
N GLU A 141 19.24 -1.53 23.76
CA GLU A 141 20.71 -1.46 23.87
C GLU A 141 21.38 -2.86 23.84
N ASP A 142 20.57 -3.92 23.77
CA ASP A 142 21.08 -5.29 23.70
C ASP A 142 21.93 -5.51 22.45
N THR A 143 23.11 -6.09 22.63
CA THR A 143 23.96 -6.47 21.51
C THR A 143 23.28 -7.57 20.70
N LEU A 144 22.92 -7.25 19.44
CA LEU A 144 22.32 -8.20 18.49
C LEU A 144 23.22 -9.43 18.24
N TYR A 145 24.53 -9.24 18.39
CA TYR A 145 25.54 -10.29 18.22
C TYR A 145 26.26 -10.52 19.55
N LYS A 146 26.00 -11.67 20.16
CA LYS A 146 26.78 -12.15 21.31
C LYS A 146 27.90 -13.03 20.80
N ASN A 147 29.13 -12.57 20.96
CA ASN A 147 30.32 -13.34 20.65
C ASN A 147 30.76 -14.02 21.96
N ASP A 148 30.46 -15.31 22.13
CA ASP A 148 30.95 -16.11 23.27
C ASP A 148 32.44 -16.49 23.11
N ASP A 149 32.99 -16.36 21.90
CA ASP A 149 34.35 -16.74 21.57
C ASP A 149 35.33 -15.58 21.77
N ASN A 150 36.51 -15.87 22.34
CA ASN A 150 37.58 -14.89 22.53
C ASN A 150 38.15 -14.48 21.16
N VAL A 151 37.77 -13.29 20.70
CA VAL A 151 38.10 -12.79 19.37
C VAL A 151 39.57 -12.37 19.30
N ASN A 152 40.32 -12.94 18.37
CA ASN A 152 41.72 -12.64 18.08
C ASN A 152 41.87 -12.22 16.60
N SER A 153 42.98 -11.59 16.23
CA SER A 153 43.19 -11.09 14.86
C SER A 153 43.18 -12.19 13.78
N GLN A 154 43.35 -13.46 14.14
CA GLN A 154 43.37 -14.61 13.22
C GLN A 154 41.98 -15.23 13.02
N ASN A 155 41.10 -15.18 14.02
CA ASN A 155 39.74 -15.75 13.98
C ASN A 155 38.67 -14.71 13.60
N MET A 156 39.04 -13.42 13.52
CA MET A 156 38.14 -12.33 13.13
C MET A 156 37.43 -12.58 11.80
N GLY A 157 38.13 -13.12 10.80
CA GLY A 157 37.54 -13.42 9.48
C GLY A 157 36.39 -14.43 9.59
N GLN A 158 36.63 -15.55 10.28
CA GLN A 158 35.62 -16.60 10.51
C GLN A 158 34.42 -16.07 11.33
N MET A 159 34.68 -15.16 12.26
CA MET A 159 33.63 -14.55 13.06
C MET A 159 32.75 -13.60 12.23
N PHE A 160 33.35 -12.81 11.33
CA PHE A 160 32.59 -11.99 10.39
C PHE A 160 31.76 -12.82 9.43
N ASP A 161 32.26 -13.97 8.95
CA ASP A 161 31.49 -14.88 8.10
C ASP A 161 30.27 -15.45 8.83
N LYS A 162 30.44 -15.83 10.11
CA LYS A 162 29.34 -16.31 10.96
C LYS A 162 28.26 -15.25 11.19
N ILE A 163 28.67 -14.00 11.45
CA ILE A 163 27.74 -12.87 11.56
C ILE A 163 27.02 -12.65 10.23
N LYS A 164 27.76 -12.68 9.12
CA LYS A 164 27.19 -12.48 7.78
C LYS A 164 26.18 -13.55 7.41
N ASP A 165 26.43 -14.83 7.72
CA ASP A 165 25.48 -15.91 7.48
C ASP A 165 24.13 -15.65 8.18
N THR A 166 24.17 -15.19 9.43
CA THR A 166 22.95 -14.84 10.17
C THR A 166 22.22 -13.64 9.56
N GLN A 167 22.95 -12.68 8.98
CA GLN A 167 22.39 -11.51 8.29
C GLN A 167 21.79 -11.86 6.92
N GLN A 168 22.44 -12.72 6.14
CA GLN A 168 21.98 -13.09 4.80
C GLN A 168 20.58 -13.73 4.82
N GLY A 169 20.22 -14.45 5.89
CA GLY A 169 18.87 -15.00 6.05
C GLY A 169 17.79 -13.94 6.28
N LEU A 170 18.17 -12.74 6.75
CA LEU A 170 17.25 -11.63 7.05
C LEU A 170 17.10 -10.64 5.89
N VAL A 171 18.07 -10.60 4.98
CA VAL A 171 18.12 -9.62 3.89
C VAL A 171 17.44 -10.17 2.64
N GLN A 172 16.42 -9.46 2.16
CA GLN A 172 15.78 -9.78 0.87
C GLN A 172 16.74 -9.52 -0.31
N TYR A 173 17.04 -10.57 -1.08
CA TYR A 173 17.76 -10.43 -2.36
C TYR A 173 16.78 -9.98 -3.45
N LYS A 174 17.02 -8.80 -4.03
CA LYS A 174 16.14 -8.22 -5.07
C LYS A 174 16.68 -8.33 -6.50
N GLY A 175 17.86 -8.93 -6.68
CA GLY A 175 18.48 -9.07 -8.01
C GLY A 175 18.77 -7.72 -8.66
N VAL A 176 18.70 -7.69 -10.00
CA VAL A 176 18.87 -6.46 -10.78
C VAL A 176 17.52 -5.75 -10.84
N GLU A 177 17.43 -4.59 -10.20
CA GLU A 177 16.26 -3.73 -10.26
C GLU A 177 16.46 -2.61 -11.29
N ASN A 178 15.40 -2.30 -12.04
CA ASN A 178 15.40 -1.12 -12.91
C ASN A 178 15.36 0.13 -12.03
N LEU A 179 16.38 0.99 -12.14
CA LEU A 179 16.44 2.28 -11.47
C LEU A 179 15.35 3.19 -12.08
N PHE A 180 14.38 3.61 -11.27
CA PHE A 180 13.37 4.57 -11.68
C PHE A 180 13.94 6.00 -11.70
N MET A 181 14.69 6.33 -12.76
CA MET A 181 15.08 7.71 -13.07
C MET A 181 13.92 8.44 -13.78
N ASN A 182 12.90 8.90 -13.07
CA ASN A 182 11.96 9.86 -13.64
C ASN A 182 11.77 11.06 -12.70
N SER A 183 11.62 12.25 -13.28
CA SER A 183 11.85 13.59 -12.67
C SER A 183 10.87 14.01 -11.57
N ASN A 184 10.12 13.06 -11.02
CA ASN A 184 9.20 13.24 -9.92
C ASN A 184 9.53 12.18 -8.86
N SER A 185 10.81 12.17 -8.47
CA SER A 185 11.44 11.28 -7.49
C SER A 185 10.63 11.28 -6.19
N GLY A 186 9.67 10.37 -6.10
CA GLY A 186 8.95 10.08 -4.89
C GLY A 186 9.88 9.29 -4.01
N ASP A 187 10.52 9.97 -3.06
CA ASP A 187 11.11 9.29 -1.94
C ASP A 187 10.06 8.35 -1.33
N SER A 188 10.40 7.08 -1.12
CA SER A 188 9.55 6.13 -0.39
C SER A 188 9.55 6.45 1.12
N ILE A 189 9.38 7.74 1.46
CA ILE A 189 9.23 8.25 2.83
C ILE A 189 7.88 7.84 3.41
N TYR A 190 6.89 7.56 2.56
CA TYR A 190 5.56 7.19 3.00
C TYR A 190 5.44 5.68 3.24
N ASP A 191 5.19 5.38 4.51
CA ASP A 191 4.91 4.11 5.18
C ASP A 191 3.68 3.39 4.59
N ASP A 192 3.71 3.06 3.30
CA ASP A 192 2.87 1.96 2.80
C ASP A 192 3.52 0.69 3.34
N ASN A 193 2.94 0.15 4.43
CA ASN A 193 3.17 -1.14 5.11
C ASN A 193 3.81 -2.26 4.26
N ASN A 194 5.02 -2.01 3.82
CA ASN A 194 5.86 -2.92 3.10
C ASN A 194 7.13 -2.96 3.92
N ASP A 195 7.61 -4.15 4.27
CA ASP A 195 8.90 -4.39 4.95
C ASP A 195 10.11 -4.00 4.06
N LYS A 196 9.95 -2.99 3.21
CA LYS A 196 10.96 -2.44 2.33
C LYS A 196 11.69 -1.33 3.08
N TYR A 197 13.01 -1.38 3.01
CA TYR A 197 13.85 -0.30 3.50
C TYR A 197 13.55 1.02 2.78
N ALA A 198 13.50 2.10 3.54
CA ALA A 198 13.45 3.45 2.99
C ALA A 198 14.83 3.81 2.41
N SER A 199 15.01 3.64 1.11
CA SER A 199 16.24 4.00 0.41
C SER A 199 15.98 5.01 -0.70
N CYS A 200 16.91 5.93 -0.90
CA CYS A 200 16.89 6.83 -2.06
C CYS A 200 17.55 6.19 -3.29
N ASP A 201 17.29 6.77 -4.47
CA ASP A 201 18.11 6.52 -5.65
C ASP A 201 19.58 6.94 -5.38
N PRO A 202 20.59 6.07 -5.63
CA PRO A 202 22.01 6.42 -5.48
C PRO A 202 22.44 7.68 -6.26
N PHE A 203 21.71 8.06 -7.31
CA PHE A 203 21.94 9.27 -8.10
C PHE A 203 21.10 10.48 -7.68
N SER A 204 20.26 10.35 -6.65
CA SER A 204 19.50 11.47 -6.08
C SER A 204 20.40 12.52 -5.42
N LYS A 205 19.92 13.77 -5.36
CA LYS A 205 20.58 14.87 -4.63
C LYS A 205 20.58 14.62 -3.12
N LEU A 206 19.54 13.99 -2.60
CA LEU A 206 19.44 13.59 -1.19
C LEU A 206 19.72 12.10 -1.08
N LYS A 207 20.91 11.78 -0.60
CA LYS A 207 21.36 10.40 -0.41
C LYS A 207 21.05 9.96 1.02
N PHE A 208 20.09 9.07 1.19
CA PHE A 208 19.78 8.45 2.48
C PHE A 208 19.52 6.95 2.30
N ASP A 209 19.84 6.19 3.34
CA ASP A 209 19.52 4.78 3.43
C ASP A 209 18.83 4.52 4.78
N ASP A 210 18.08 3.43 4.85
CA ASP A 210 17.32 3.09 6.04
C ASP A 210 18.27 2.75 7.20
N LEU A 211 18.07 3.38 8.35
CA LEU A 211 18.87 3.10 9.54
C LEU A 211 18.77 1.63 9.95
N ARG A 212 17.60 0.99 9.77
CA ARG A 212 17.42 -0.43 10.07
C ARG A 212 18.31 -1.29 9.18
N LYS A 213 18.40 -0.95 7.90
CA LYS A 213 19.27 -1.66 6.95
C LYS A 213 20.73 -1.55 7.35
N VAL A 214 21.20 -0.34 7.64
CA VAL A 214 22.62 -0.08 7.92
C VAL A 214 23.05 -0.63 9.28
N HIS A 215 22.22 -0.48 10.33
CA HIS A 215 22.62 -0.76 11.71
C HIS A 215 22.13 -2.10 12.26
N LYS A 216 21.15 -2.76 11.62
CA LYS A 216 20.59 -4.04 12.08
C LYS A 216 20.81 -5.15 11.05
N ASP A 217 20.35 -4.95 9.82
CA ASP A 217 20.17 -6.04 8.88
C ASP A 217 21.40 -6.25 7.94
N GLN A 218 22.18 -5.21 7.63
CA GLN A 218 23.35 -5.23 6.74
C GLN A 218 24.57 -4.52 7.36
N THR A 219 25.07 -5.01 8.49
CA THR A 219 26.23 -4.37 9.15
C THR A 219 27.59 -4.87 8.62
N VAL A 220 27.66 -6.07 8.04
CA VAL A 220 28.91 -6.67 7.53
C VAL A 220 28.91 -6.73 6.00
N PHE A 221 29.83 -5.98 5.37
CA PHE A 221 29.95 -5.86 3.91
C PHE A 221 31.01 -6.78 3.26
N ASN A 222 31.63 -7.68 4.02
CA ASN A 222 32.72 -8.53 3.50
C ASN A 222 32.20 -9.56 2.49
N VAL A 223 32.96 -9.87 1.44
CA VAL A 223 32.64 -10.97 0.50
C VAL A 223 33.13 -12.28 1.09
N SER A 224 32.25 -13.27 1.24
CA SER A 224 32.59 -14.61 1.73
C SER A 224 32.81 -15.57 0.55
N GLU A 225 33.55 -16.66 0.73
CA GLU A 225 33.71 -17.70 -0.30
C GLU A 225 32.36 -18.26 -0.77
N ARG A 226 31.38 -18.37 0.13
CA ARG A 226 30.02 -18.81 -0.21
C ARG A 226 29.30 -17.89 -1.18
N ASP A 227 29.64 -16.61 -1.20
CA ASP A 227 29.06 -15.67 -2.17
C ASP A 227 29.69 -15.83 -3.55
N ILE A 228 30.96 -16.22 -3.60
CA ILE A 228 31.64 -16.55 -4.85
C ILE A 228 30.99 -17.81 -5.45
N ASP A 229 30.58 -18.78 -4.64
CA ASP A 229 29.90 -19.99 -5.10
C ASP A 229 28.51 -19.74 -5.70
N LYS A 230 27.84 -18.63 -5.32
CA LYS A 230 26.54 -18.24 -5.90
C LYS A 230 26.68 -17.63 -7.30
N VAL A 231 27.89 -17.22 -7.69
CA VAL A 231 28.18 -16.63 -8.99
C VAL A 231 28.79 -17.70 -9.89
N GLN A 232 28.41 -17.71 -11.18
CA GLN A 232 29.03 -18.62 -12.14
C GLN A 232 30.53 -18.35 -12.24
N GLN A 233 31.33 -19.30 -11.75
CA GLN A 233 32.79 -19.27 -11.86
C GLN A 233 33.24 -19.93 -13.17
N PHE A 234 34.34 -19.43 -13.72
CA PHE A 234 34.95 -19.99 -14.93
C PHE A 234 36.38 -20.40 -14.64
N SER A 235 36.71 -21.67 -14.89
CA SER A 235 38.05 -22.23 -14.70
C SER A 235 39.02 -21.89 -15.83
N SER A 236 38.52 -21.44 -16.99
CA SER A 236 39.32 -21.09 -18.16
C SER A 236 38.74 -19.88 -18.89
N VAL A 237 39.63 -19.07 -19.45
CA VAL A 237 39.28 -17.92 -20.30
C VAL A 237 38.40 -18.34 -21.47
N ASP A 238 38.64 -19.53 -22.03
CA ASP A 238 37.88 -20.05 -23.16
C ASP A 238 36.43 -20.41 -22.77
N HIS A 239 36.23 -20.98 -21.57
CA HIS A 239 34.88 -21.24 -21.05
C HIS A 239 34.12 -19.92 -20.82
N MET A 240 34.79 -18.90 -20.26
CA MET A 240 34.23 -17.56 -20.09
C MET A 240 33.85 -16.94 -21.45
N MET A 241 34.70 -17.06 -22.47
CA MET A 241 34.41 -16.53 -23.81
C MET A 241 33.21 -17.23 -24.46
N ARG A 242 33.10 -18.55 -24.32
CA ARG A 242 31.94 -19.31 -24.81
C ARG A 242 30.65 -18.89 -24.14
N GLU A 243 30.64 -18.75 -22.81
CA GLU A 243 29.44 -18.33 -22.06
C GLU A 243 29.04 -16.88 -22.35
N ARG A 244 30.01 -15.97 -22.46
CA ARG A 244 29.74 -14.59 -22.93
C ARG A 244 29.19 -14.57 -24.36
N GLY A 245 29.69 -15.43 -25.25
CA GLY A 245 29.22 -15.55 -26.62
C GLY A 245 27.81 -16.14 -26.77
N LYS A 246 27.31 -16.87 -25.76
CA LYS A 246 25.93 -17.37 -25.71
C LYS A 246 24.92 -16.30 -25.32
N GLN A 247 25.37 -15.20 -24.70
CA GLN A 247 24.45 -14.12 -24.32
C GLN A 247 24.00 -13.37 -25.58
N PRO A 248 22.69 -13.23 -25.82
CA PRO A 248 22.20 -12.44 -26.94
C PRO A 248 22.59 -10.97 -26.72
N LEU A 249 23.58 -10.49 -27.46
CA LEU A 249 24.01 -9.08 -27.48
C LEU A 249 23.11 -8.20 -28.35
N ASN A 250 22.16 -8.80 -29.04
CA ASN A 250 21.23 -8.08 -29.90
C ASN A 250 20.22 -7.33 -29.03
N PRO A 251 19.98 -6.03 -29.29
CA PRO A 251 18.87 -5.32 -28.69
C PRO A 251 17.56 -6.07 -28.91
N ILE A 252 16.68 -6.06 -27.90
CA ILE A 252 15.34 -6.66 -27.98
C ILE A 252 14.62 -6.12 -29.21
N GLU A 253 13.93 -6.98 -29.95
CA GLU A 253 13.17 -6.57 -31.13
C GLU A 253 12.10 -5.54 -30.72
N LYS A 254 11.87 -4.53 -31.57
CA LYS A 254 10.87 -3.48 -31.30
C LYS A 254 9.51 -4.05 -30.88
N GLN A 255 9.03 -5.10 -31.55
CA GLN A 255 7.73 -5.72 -31.23
C GLN A 255 7.72 -6.35 -29.84
N GLU A 256 8.80 -7.02 -29.46
CA GLU A 256 8.95 -7.62 -28.14
C GLU A 256 9.11 -6.54 -27.06
N ALA A 257 9.87 -5.48 -27.32
CA ALA A 257 10.03 -4.35 -26.42
C ALA A 257 8.69 -3.63 -26.17
N GLU A 258 7.89 -3.39 -27.21
CA GLU A 258 6.55 -2.82 -27.07
C GLU A 258 5.62 -3.73 -26.25
N ARG A 259 5.71 -5.05 -26.43
CA ARG A 259 4.95 -6.02 -25.64
C ARG A 259 5.34 -5.98 -24.16
N ILE A 260 6.63 -5.94 -23.86
CA ILE A 260 7.15 -5.83 -22.48
C ILE A 260 6.67 -4.52 -21.85
N LEU A 261 6.78 -3.40 -22.56
CA LEU A 261 6.34 -2.09 -22.08
C LEU A 261 4.82 -2.07 -21.84
N ALA A 262 4.03 -2.66 -22.73
CA ALA A 262 2.59 -2.77 -22.57
C ALA A 262 2.23 -3.62 -21.33
N GLN A 263 2.93 -4.74 -21.11
CA GLN A 263 2.75 -5.58 -19.93
C GLN A 263 3.10 -4.82 -18.64
N GLN A 264 4.22 -4.13 -18.61
CA GLN A 264 4.64 -3.31 -17.46
C GLN A 264 3.62 -2.19 -17.17
N ASN A 265 3.15 -1.50 -18.21
CA ASN A 265 2.13 -0.47 -18.07
C ASN A 265 0.80 -1.03 -17.54
N SER A 266 0.39 -2.23 -17.96
CA SER A 266 -0.80 -2.88 -17.42
C SER A 266 -0.63 -3.24 -15.95
N GLN A 267 0.48 -3.88 -15.57
CA GLN A 267 0.78 -4.21 -14.17
C GLN A 267 0.84 -2.95 -13.28
N TYR A 268 1.47 -1.89 -13.77
CA TYR A 268 1.53 -0.61 -13.06
C TYR A 268 0.14 0.01 -12.87
N LYS A 269 -0.71 -0.02 -13.91
CA LYS A 269 -2.11 0.43 -13.80
C LYS A 269 -2.88 -0.37 -12.77
N GLU A 270 -2.73 -1.70 -12.75
CA GLU A 270 -3.37 -2.58 -11.76
C GLU A 270 -2.95 -2.23 -10.33
N GLN A 271 -1.66 -2.04 -10.07
CA GLN A 271 -1.14 -1.63 -8.77
C GLN A 271 -1.68 -0.26 -8.35
N MET A 272 -1.71 0.72 -9.27
CA MET A 272 -2.28 2.04 -8.99
C MET A 272 -3.77 1.95 -8.65
N MET A 273 -4.55 1.12 -9.36
CA MET A 273 -5.97 0.92 -9.07
C MET A 273 -6.20 0.28 -7.70
N GLN A 274 -5.40 -0.73 -7.34
CA GLN A 274 -5.46 -1.35 -6.01
C GLN A 274 -5.15 -0.32 -4.91
N LYS A 275 -4.14 0.54 -5.12
CA LYS A 275 -3.79 1.62 -4.18
C LYS A 275 -4.92 2.65 -4.06
N GLU A 276 -5.48 3.12 -5.17
CA GLU A 276 -6.62 4.05 -5.17
C GLU A 276 -7.81 3.47 -4.40
N TYR A 277 -8.07 2.17 -4.55
CA TYR A 277 -9.10 1.46 -3.77
C TYR A 277 -8.80 1.43 -2.27
N ALA A 278 -7.58 1.04 -1.88
CA ALA A 278 -7.18 1.02 -0.49
C ALA A 278 -7.29 2.41 0.16
N ASP A 279 -6.91 3.47 -0.56
CA ASP A 279 -7.01 4.85 -0.07
C ASP A 279 -8.46 5.30 0.06
N LYS A 280 -9.30 5.02 -0.94
CA LYS A 280 -10.76 5.29 -0.86
C LYS A 280 -11.41 4.55 0.29
N LEU A 281 -11.00 3.31 0.54
CA LEU A 281 -11.48 2.51 1.67
C LEU A 281 -11.14 3.17 3.00
N LYS A 282 -9.88 3.61 3.17
CA LYS A 282 -9.45 4.39 4.33
C LYS A 282 -10.26 5.68 4.45
N THR A 283 -10.48 6.42 3.37
CA THR A 283 -11.32 7.63 3.37
C THR A 283 -12.74 7.35 3.86
N MET A 284 -13.39 6.28 3.39
CA MET A 284 -14.73 5.91 3.86
C MET A 284 -14.74 5.58 5.36
N GLN A 285 -13.75 4.84 5.85
CA GLN A 285 -13.61 4.58 7.28
C GLN A 285 -13.41 5.88 8.08
N TYR A 286 -12.60 6.81 7.58
CA TYR A 286 -12.43 8.13 8.20
C TYR A 286 -13.73 8.93 8.22
N GLU A 287 -14.53 8.90 7.16
CA GLU A 287 -15.84 9.56 7.13
C GLU A 287 -16.81 8.99 8.17
N GLU A 288 -16.87 7.66 8.33
CA GLU A 288 -17.71 7.01 9.34
C GLU A 288 -17.26 7.32 10.76
N LYS A 289 -15.95 7.25 11.01
CA LYS A 289 -15.38 7.61 12.32
C LYS A 289 -15.58 9.08 12.63
N ASN A 290 -15.42 9.96 11.65
CA ASN A 290 -15.69 11.39 11.82
C ASN A 290 -17.16 11.63 12.21
N LYS A 291 -18.12 10.94 11.58
CA LYS A 291 -19.54 11.01 11.99
C LYS A 291 -19.74 10.59 13.45
N ASN A 292 -19.05 9.55 13.90
CA ASN A 292 -19.13 9.08 15.29
C ASN A 292 -18.52 10.10 16.28
N VAL A 293 -17.38 10.70 15.93
CA VAL A 293 -16.75 11.77 16.70
C VAL A 293 -17.70 12.97 16.83
N LEU A 294 -18.27 13.43 15.73
CA LEU A 294 -19.23 14.54 15.71
C LEU A 294 -20.50 14.21 16.51
N ALA A 295 -21.02 12.99 16.41
CA ALA A 295 -22.17 12.55 17.19
C ALA A 295 -21.88 12.55 18.69
N THR A 296 -20.65 12.20 19.09
CA THR A 296 -20.22 12.24 20.49
C THR A 296 -20.19 13.67 21.01
N PHE A 297 -19.61 14.63 20.28
CA PHE A 297 -19.63 16.05 20.66
C PHE A 297 -21.04 16.67 20.70
N MET A 298 -21.98 16.15 19.90
CA MET A 298 -23.38 16.56 19.96
C MET A 298 -24.13 16.01 21.18
N ARG A 299 -23.74 14.84 21.69
CA ARG A 299 -24.34 14.20 22.87
C ARG A 299 -23.82 14.72 24.20
N ILE A 300 -22.64 15.33 24.24
CA ILE A 300 -22.09 15.92 25.46
C ILE A 300 -22.82 17.26 25.71
N LYS A 301 -24.04 17.13 26.20
CA LYS A 301 -24.85 18.19 26.78
C LYS A 301 -25.30 17.68 28.14
N ASN A 302 -24.48 17.92 29.15
CA ASN A 302 -24.90 17.91 30.55
C ASN A 302 -24.95 19.37 30.99
#